data_AF-A0A1S3XVT0-F1
#
_entry.id   AF-A0A1S3XVT0-F1
#
_cell.length_a   1.000
_cell.length_b   1.000
_cell.length_c   1.000
_cell.angle_alpha   90.00
_cell.angle_beta   90.00
_cell.angle_gamma   90.00
#
_symmetry.space_group_name_H-M   'P 1'
#
loop_
_entity.id
_entity.type
_entity.pdbx_description
1 polymer ?
#
loop_
_entity_poly.entity_id
_entity_poly.type
_entity_poly.pdbx_seq_one_letter_code
_entity_poly.pdbx_strand_id
1 'polypeptide(L)'
;MYLYSPQTASENEVKNLVLENLQTVSGLIPSCCTKEIFEGFKKVKKLKIAGKPGEFHSEIGWHNNLKYLEALEALTVAVRYGESSDNVPCLINPSIGSFPPNLKKLKLVRTQLSWNCINIFSKLPNLEVLELKEFASLGEDWEVTEAGFPKLKFLLLEYLDLHYWTSTDDCFQCLERVYIRDCDNLQKIPEEFADSVTL
;
A
#
# COMPACT_ATOMS: atom_id res chain seq x y z
N MET A 1 -55.70 -21.63 2.63
CA MET A 1 -54.35 -21.87 2.11
C MET A 1 -53.49 -20.72 2.62
N TYR A 2 -52.70 -20.93 3.67
CA TYR A 2 -51.84 -19.89 4.22
C TYR A 2 -50.62 -19.77 3.31
N LEU A 3 -50.58 -18.72 2.49
CA LEU A 3 -49.36 -18.37 1.78
C LEU A 3 -48.41 -17.75 2.80
N TYR A 4 -47.37 -18.49 3.14
CA TYR A 4 -46.23 -17.97 3.89
C TYR A 4 -45.76 -16.69 3.21
N SER A 5 -45.77 -15.57 3.94
CA SER A 5 -45.10 -14.34 3.50
C SER A 5 -43.61 -14.61 3.31
N PRO A 6 -42.94 -14.00 2.32
CA PRO A 6 -41.49 -14.12 2.19
C PRO A 6 -40.86 -13.54 3.46
N GLN A 7 -39.93 -14.27 4.08
CA GLN A 7 -39.08 -13.72 5.13
C GLN A 7 -38.31 -12.55 4.54
N THR A 8 -38.78 -11.33 4.80
CA THR A 8 -38.03 -10.11 4.52
C THR A 8 -36.87 -10.09 5.50
N ALA A 9 -35.69 -10.53 5.04
CA ALA A 9 -34.46 -10.37 5.80
C ALA A 9 -34.34 -8.92 6.26
N SER A 10 -34.01 -8.70 7.53
CA SER A 10 -33.87 -7.35 8.07
C SER A 10 -32.77 -6.60 7.30
N GLU A 11 -32.86 -5.28 7.18
CA GLU A 11 -31.81 -4.50 6.51
C GLU A 11 -30.41 -4.78 7.07
N ASN A 12 -30.31 -5.11 8.36
CA ASN A 12 -29.05 -5.48 9.00
C ASN A 12 -28.56 -6.88 8.59
N GLU A 13 -29.44 -7.86 8.43
CA GLU A 13 -29.07 -9.18 7.89
C GLU A 13 -28.62 -9.08 6.44
N VAL A 14 -29.33 -8.31 5.61
CA VAL A 14 -28.95 -8.09 4.21
C VAL A 14 -27.62 -7.34 4.12
N LYS A 15 -27.41 -6.28 4.93
CA LYS A 15 -26.13 -5.55 5.01
C LYS A 15 -24.98 -6.47 5.45
N ASN A 16 -25.21 -7.34 6.44
CA ASN A 16 -24.20 -8.31 6.90
C ASN A 16 -23.86 -9.34 5.81
N LEU A 17 -24.86 -9.89 5.12
CA LEU A 17 -24.64 -10.84 4.02
C LEU A 17 -23.91 -10.23 2.82
N VAL A 18 -24.15 -8.95 2.53
CA VAL A 18 -23.46 -8.21 1.46
C VAL A 18 -21.98 -8.01 1.83
N LEU A 19 -21.67 -7.67 3.08
CA LEU A 19 -20.29 -7.53 3.56
C LEU A 19 -19.54 -8.87 3.59
N GLU A 20 -20.23 -9.97 3.93
CA GLU A 20 -19.62 -11.31 4.03
C GLU A 20 -19.12 -11.88 2.70
N ASN A 21 -19.59 -11.38 1.56
CA ASN A 21 -19.16 -11.85 0.24
C ASN A 21 -18.24 -10.86 -0.48
N LEU A 22 -17.97 -9.71 0.13
CA LEU A 22 -17.15 -8.65 -0.45
C LEU A 22 -15.69 -9.08 -0.53
N GLN A 23 -15.14 -9.13 -1.75
CA GLN A 23 -13.75 -9.51 -2.00
C GLN A 23 -12.85 -8.29 -2.28
N THR A 24 -13.43 -7.20 -2.77
CA THR A 24 -12.72 -6.00 -3.18
C THR A 24 -13.47 -4.76 -2.73
N VAL A 25 -12.75 -3.83 -2.10
CA VAL A 25 -13.25 -2.51 -1.69
C VAL A 25 -12.37 -1.46 -2.32
N SER A 26 -12.98 -0.44 -2.93
CA SER A 26 -12.23 0.66 -3.52
C SER A 26 -12.89 2.00 -3.26
N GLY A 27 -12.06 3.04 -3.09
CA GLY A 27 -12.54 4.40 -2.87
C GLY A 27 -12.89 4.68 -1.40
N LEU A 28 -12.39 3.86 -0.49
CA LEU A 28 -12.54 4.11 0.94
C LEU A 28 -11.68 5.33 1.31
N ILE A 29 -12.27 6.32 1.98
CA ILE A 29 -11.51 7.44 2.52
C ILE A 29 -10.90 7.06 3.87
N PRO A 30 -9.78 7.67 4.30
CA PRO A 30 -9.10 7.34 5.55
C PRO A 30 -10.00 7.38 6.79
N SER A 31 -10.93 8.33 6.88
CA SER A 31 -11.86 8.44 8.02
C SER A 31 -12.82 7.25 8.15
N CYS A 32 -13.05 6.48 7.08
CA CYS A 32 -13.83 5.24 7.11
C CYS A 32 -13.01 4.01 7.48
N CYS A 33 -11.69 4.13 7.67
CA CYS A 33 -10.83 3.01 8.02
C CYS A 33 -10.86 2.77 9.55
N THR A 34 -12.05 2.57 10.11
CA THR A 34 -12.23 2.25 11.52
C THR A 34 -12.07 0.75 11.76
N LYS A 35 -11.81 0.38 13.01
CA LYS A 35 -11.71 -1.02 13.43
C LYS A 35 -13.01 -1.79 13.10
N GLU A 36 -14.16 -1.21 13.40
CA GLU A 36 -15.48 -1.84 13.23
C GLU A 36 -15.76 -2.16 11.76
N ILE A 37 -15.42 -1.24 10.85
CA ILE A 37 -15.58 -1.45 9.40
C ILE A 37 -14.66 -2.58 8.94
N PHE A 38 -13.41 -2.58 9.37
CA PHE A 38 -12.43 -3.60 8.96
C PHE A 38 -12.69 -4.99 9.56
N GLU A 39 -13.19 -5.09 10.78
CA GLU A 39 -13.65 -6.37 11.35
C GLU A 39 -14.86 -6.94 10.59
N GLY A 40 -15.66 -6.09 9.94
CA GLY A 40 -16.71 -6.49 9.01
C GLY A 40 -16.17 -7.04 7.67
N PHE A 41 -14.95 -6.68 7.28
CA PHE A 41 -14.33 -7.04 5.99
C PHE A 41 -13.61 -8.40 6.02
N LYS A 42 -14.28 -9.43 6.54
CA LYS A 42 -13.67 -10.75 6.80
C LYS A 42 -13.09 -11.45 5.57
N LYS A 43 -13.64 -11.20 4.37
CA LYS A 43 -13.20 -11.84 3.12
C LYS A 43 -12.59 -10.86 2.10
N VAL A 44 -12.37 -9.60 2.48
CA VAL A 44 -11.81 -8.61 1.56
C VAL A 44 -10.33 -8.90 1.33
N LYS A 45 -9.98 -9.18 0.07
CA LYS A 45 -8.60 -9.46 -0.36
C LYS A 45 -7.92 -8.26 -0.99
N LYS A 46 -8.70 -7.31 -1.51
CA LYS A 46 -8.18 -6.12 -2.20
C LYS A 46 -8.84 -4.87 -1.63
N LEU A 47 -8.02 -3.93 -1.18
CA LEU A 47 -8.48 -2.66 -0.63
C LEU A 47 -7.76 -1.50 -1.33
N LYS A 48 -8.53 -0.51 -1.78
CA LYS A 48 -8.01 0.77 -2.23
C LYS A 48 -8.57 1.90 -1.37
N ILE A 49 -7.66 2.55 -0.64
CA ILE A 49 -7.90 3.75 0.14
C ILE A 49 -7.47 4.94 -0.71
N ALA A 50 -8.38 5.91 -0.87
CA ALA A 50 -8.08 7.10 -1.63
C ALA A 50 -8.82 8.31 -1.06
N GLY A 51 -8.11 9.43 -0.95
CA GLY A 51 -8.61 10.63 -0.30
C GLY A 51 -7.78 11.86 -0.64
N LYS A 52 -8.18 13.03 -0.13
CA LYS A 52 -7.39 14.26 -0.21
C LYS A 52 -6.27 14.26 0.84
N PRO A 53 -5.19 15.05 0.68
CA PRO A 53 -4.09 15.11 1.65
C PRO A 53 -4.55 15.31 3.10
N GLY A 54 -5.48 16.25 3.32
CA GLY A 54 -6.07 16.53 4.64
C GLY A 54 -6.97 15.43 5.22
N GLU A 55 -7.15 14.31 4.53
CA GLU A 55 -7.84 13.14 5.09
C GLU A 55 -6.85 12.11 5.65
N PHE A 56 -5.57 12.16 5.24
CA PHE A 56 -4.55 11.18 5.61
C PHE A 56 -3.78 11.50 6.90
N HIS A 57 -4.33 12.36 7.77
CA HIS A 57 -3.67 12.73 9.02
C HIS A 57 -3.35 11.50 9.89
N SER A 58 -2.09 11.44 10.35
CA SER A 58 -1.56 10.34 11.16
C SER A 58 -2.26 10.22 12.52
N GLU A 59 -2.69 11.34 13.08
CA GLU A 59 -3.40 11.46 14.37
C GLU A 59 -4.71 10.67 14.40
N ILE A 60 -5.36 10.49 13.24
CA ILE A 60 -6.59 9.70 13.12
C ILE A 60 -6.29 8.21 13.33
N GLY A 61 -5.03 7.78 13.19
CA GLY A 61 -4.61 6.41 13.43
C GLY A 61 -5.21 5.39 12.46
N TRP A 62 -5.78 5.84 11.34
CA TRP A 62 -6.51 4.99 10.37
C TRP A 62 -5.67 3.80 9.89
N HIS A 63 -4.37 4.02 9.71
CA HIS A 63 -3.41 3.02 9.26
C HIS A 63 -3.19 1.92 10.31
N ASN A 64 -3.39 2.20 11.61
CA ASN A 64 -3.26 1.21 12.68
C ASN A 64 -4.38 0.17 12.68
N ASN A 65 -5.49 0.46 11.98
CA ASN A 65 -6.60 -0.48 11.86
C ASN A 65 -6.39 -1.49 10.72
N LEU A 66 -5.46 -1.25 9.78
CA LEU A 66 -5.24 -2.16 8.64
C LEU A 66 -4.92 -3.59 9.07
N LYS A 67 -4.31 -3.78 10.25
CA LYS A 67 -4.05 -5.10 10.86
C LYS A 67 -5.29 -5.97 11.07
N TYR A 68 -6.49 -5.39 11.15
CA TYR A 68 -7.75 -6.13 11.31
C TYR A 68 -8.23 -6.79 10.01
N LEU A 69 -7.59 -6.48 8.87
CA LEU A 69 -7.92 -7.06 7.57
C LEU A 69 -7.09 -8.32 7.30
N GLU A 70 -7.35 -9.39 8.06
CA GLU A 70 -6.53 -10.62 8.03
C GLU A 70 -6.45 -11.30 6.66
N ALA A 71 -7.50 -11.19 5.83
CA ALA A 71 -7.56 -11.76 4.49
C ALA A 71 -6.96 -10.85 3.39
N LEU A 72 -6.45 -9.67 3.75
CA LEU A 72 -6.00 -8.68 2.77
C LEU A 72 -4.70 -9.12 2.10
N GLU A 73 -4.74 -9.21 0.77
CA GLU A 73 -3.60 -9.60 -0.06
C GLU A 73 -3.05 -8.41 -0.87
N ALA A 74 -3.87 -7.40 -1.18
CA ALA A 74 -3.45 -6.22 -1.94
C ALA A 74 -4.03 -4.92 -1.36
N LEU A 75 -3.14 -3.96 -1.12
CA LEU A 75 -3.46 -2.62 -0.64
C LEU A 75 -2.99 -1.57 -1.64
N THR A 76 -3.88 -0.63 -1.96
CA THR A 76 -3.52 0.62 -2.65
C THR A 76 -3.86 1.79 -1.76
N VAL A 77 -2.91 2.71 -1.57
CA VAL A 77 -3.13 4.00 -0.92
C VAL A 77 -2.82 5.09 -1.93
N ALA A 78 -3.80 5.96 -2.19
CA ALA A 78 -3.68 7.00 -3.22
C ALA A 78 -4.15 8.36 -2.70
N VAL A 79 -3.25 9.34 -2.72
CA VAL A 79 -3.56 10.72 -2.35
C VAL A 79 -3.97 11.51 -3.58
N ARG A 80 -5.09 12.23 -3.49
CA ARG A 80 -5.66 13.04 -4.56
C ARG A 80 -5.41 14.51 -4.27
N TYR A 81 -4.31 15.04 -4.77
CA TYR A 81 -4.06 16.49 -4.76
C TYR A 81 -5.06 17.22 -5.67
N GLY A 82 -5.56 18.36 -5.19
CA GLY A 82 -6.30 19.33 -6.02
C GLY A 82 -5.33 20.31 -6.70
N GLU A 83 -5.88 21.31 -7.39
CA GLU A 83 -5.10 22.36 -8.08
C GLU A 83 -4.42 23.34 -7.11
N SER A 84 -4.86 23.41 -5.85
CA SER A 84 -4.29 24.26 -4.81
C SER A 84 -3.30 23.49 -3.94
N SER A 85 -2.07 24.02 -3.83
CA SER A 85 -0.92 23.43 -3.14
C SER A 85 -1.07 23.46 -1.62
N ASP A 86 -1.94 22.63 -1.06
CA ASP A 86 -1.87 22.32 0.36
C ASP A 86 -0.81 21.23 0.56
N ASN A 87 0.43 21.68 0.68
CA ASN A 87 1.58 20.87 1.10
C ASN A 87 1.37 20.42 2.54
N VAL A 88 0.59 19.37 2.73
CA VAL A 88 0.62 18.59 3.97
C VAL A 88 1.23 17.24 3.60
N PRO A 89 2.47 16.95 4.04
CA PRO A 89 3.05 15.63 3.88
C PRO A 89 2.07 14.60 4.48
N CYS A 90 1.71 13.59 3.70
CA CYS A 90 0.91 12.48 4.22
C CYS A 90 1.80 11.65 5.16
N LEU A 91 1.70 11.93 6.45
CA LEU A 91 2.49 11.29 7.50
C LEU A 91 1.94 9.90 7.85
N ILE A 92 1.74 9.00 6.88
CA ILE A 92 1.61 7.59 7.28
C ILE A 92 2.92 7.27 8.01
N ASN A 93 2.84 7.00 9.30
CA ASN A 93 3.95 6.51 10.08
C ASN A 93 3.75 5.00 10.23
N PRO A 94 4.07 4.20 9.20
CA PRO A 94 3.78 2.79 9.23
C PRO A 94 4.55 2.17 10.39
N SER A 95 3.84 1.49 11.28
CA SER A 95 4.46 0.55 12.21
C SER A 95 4.32 -0.86 11.65
N ILE A 96 5.30 -1.73 11.89
CA ILE A 96 5.29 -3.12 11.39
C ILE A 96 4.00 -3.83 11.82
N GLY A 97 3.51 -3.57 13.03
CA GLY A 97 2.28 -4.15 13.58
C GLY A 97 0.98 -3.51 13.08
N SER A 98 1.05 -2.49 12.24
CA SER A 98 -0.12 -1.81 11.70
C SER A 98 -0.67 -2.49 10.43
N PHE A 99 0.11 -3.36 9.78
CA PHE A 99 -0.26 -3.99 8.50
C PHE A 99 -0.66 -5.47 8.65
N PRO A 100 -1.58 -5.96 7.79
CA PRO A 100 -1.99 -7.35 7.84
C PRO A 100 -0.89 -8.28 7.31
N PRO A 101 -0.69 -9.46 7.93
CA PRO A 101 0.45 -10.35 7.65
C PRO A 101 0.40 -11.01 6.26
N ASN A 102 -0.79 -11.09 5.65
CA ASN A 102 -1.00 -11.72 4.34
C ASN A 102 -0.84 -10.75 3.17
N LEU A 103 -0.42 -9.51 3.42
CA LEU A 103 -0.27 -8.50 2.38
C LEU A 103 0.85 -8.88 1.41
N LYS A 104 0.50 -9.11 0.15
CA LYS A 104 1.41 -9.48 -0.94
C LYS A 104 1.72 -8.33 -1.89
N LYS A 105 0.80 -7.38 -2.01
CA LYS A 105 0.94 -6.24 -2.90
C LYS A 105 0.67 -4.93 -2.18
N LEU A 106 1.63 -4.02 -2.27
CA LEU A 106 1.49 -2.65 -1.80
C LEU A 106 1.69 -1.68 -2.97
N LYS A 107 0.71 -0.82 -3.19
CA LYS A 107 0.78 0.27 -4.16
C LYS A 107 0.57 1.61 -3.45
N LEU A 108 1.52 2.51 -3.63
CA LEU A 108 1.51 3.84 -3.07
C LEU A 108 1.52 4.85 -4.21
N VAL A 109 0.58 5.79 -4.17
CA VAL A 109 0.43 6.81 -5.20
C VAL A 109 0.34 8.16 -4.51
N ARG A 110 1.25 9.08 -4.84
CA ARG A 110 1.20 10.46 -4.31
C ARG A 110 1.27 10.55 -2.78
N THR A 111 1.81 9.54 -2.12
CA THR A 111 1.86 9.44 -0.65
C THR A 111 2.97 10.24 -0.01
N GLN A 112 4.00 10.67 -0.76
CA GLN A 112 5.11 11.48 -0.25
C GLN A 112 5.77 10.93 1.04
N LEU A 113 5.93 9.61 1.15
CA LEU A 113 6.58 8.99 2.31
C LEU A 113 8.11 9.14 2.22
N SER A 114 8.79 9.38 3.32
CA SER A 114 10.25 9.30 3.30
C SER A 114 10.72 7.89 2.94
N TRP A 115 11.91 7.77 2.34
CA TRP A 115 12.51 6.46 2.06
C TRP A 115 12.63 5.57 3.31
N ASN A 116 12.89 6.17 4.48
CA ASN A 116 12.87 5.46 5.76
C ASN A 116 11.51 4.81 6.06
N CYS A 117 10.40 5.50 5.76
CA CYS A 117 9.06 4.92 5.92
C CYS A 117 8.80 3.80 4.89
N ILE A 118 9.30 3.94 3.66
CA ILE A 118 9.21 2.88 2.64
C ILE A 118 9.96 1.62 3.09
N ASN A 119 11.15 1.78 3.67
CA ASN A 119 11.96 0.66 4.17
C ASN A 119 11.29 -0.11 5.30
N ILE A 120 10.32 0.47 6.03
CA ILE A 120 9.54 -0.28 7.03
C ILE A 120 8.73 -1.41 6.38
N PHE A 121 8.28 -1.23 5.12
CA PHE A 121 7.53 -2.25 4.40
C PHE A 121 8.38 -3.46 4.00
N SER A 122 9.70 -3.33 4.04
CA SER A 122 10.63 -4.44 3.79
C SER A 122 10.47 -5.57 4.81
N LYS A 123 9.98 -5.23 6.00
CA LYS A 123 9.69 -6.16 7.11
C LYS A 123 8.37 -6.92 6.97
N LEU A 124 7.58 -6.63 5.92
CA LEU A 124 6.35 -7.35 5.67
C LEU A 124 6.66 -8.76 5.14
N PRO A 125 6.23 -9.82 5.83
CA PRO A 125 6.77 -11.17 5.63
C PRO A 125 6.37 -11.80 4.30
N ASN A 126 5.38 -11.25 3.59
CA ASN A 126 4.81 -11.82 2.36
C ASN A 126 4.73 -10.81 1.21
N LEU A 127 5.40 -9.65 1.34
CA LEU A 127 5.34 -8.63 0.30
C LEU A 127 6.11 -9.08 -0.95
N GLU A 128 5.38 -9.31 -2.04
CA GLU A 128 5.91 -9.77 -3.33
C GLU A 128 5.92 -8.65 -4.38
N VAL A 129 5.06 -7.64 -4.23
CA VAL A 129 4.89 -6.55 -5.20
C VAL A 129 4.88 -5.20 -4.49
N LEU A 130 5.78 -4.31 -4.88
CA LEU A 130 5.83 -2.92 -4.44
C LEU A 130 5.74 -1.99 -5.65
N GLU A 131 4.74 -1.11 -5.66
CA GLU A 131 4.57 -0.08 -6.67
C GLU A 131 4.59 1.31 -6.02
N LEU A 132 5.58 2.13 -6.38
CA LEU A 132 5.72 3.51 -5.95
C LEU A 132 5.47 4.40 -7.17
N LYS A 133 4.42 5.22 -7.12
CA LYS A 133 3.99 6.04 -8.26
C LYS A 133 3.77 7.49 -7.88
N GLU A 134 4.11 8.38 -8.80
CA GLU A 134 3.68 9.78 -8.79
C GLU A 134 4.04 10.50 -7.48
N PHE A 135 5.32 10.68 -7.18
CA PHE A 135 5.80 11.21 -5.89
C PHE A 135 5.29 10.42 -4.68
N ALA A 136 5.27 9.09 -4.78
CA ALA A 136 4.95 8.22 -3.65
C ALA A 136 5.96 8.34 -2.51
N SER A 137 7.21 8.73 -2.82
CA SER A 137 8.27 8.97 -1.86
C SER A 137 8.86 10.38 -1.96
N LEU A 138 9.46 10.85 -0.86
CA LEU A 138 10.24 12.08 -0.75
C LEU A 138 11.71 11.76 -0.49
N GLY A 139 12.58 12.51 -1.16
CA GLY A 139 14.04 12.41 -1.04
C GLY A 139 14.67 11.84 -2.31
N GLU A 140 15.92 12.24 -2.53
CA GLU A 140 16.69 11.91 -3.74
C GLU A 140 17.41 10.56 -3.62
N ASP A 141 17.66 10.10 -2.39
CA ASP A 141 18.46 8.92 -2.09
C ASP A 141 17.60 7.82 -1.46
N TRP A 142 17.47 6.70 -2.17
CA TRP A 142 16.90 5.49 -1.61
C TRP A 142 17.98 4.48 -1.30
N GLU A 143 18.34 4.39 -0.02
CA GLU A 143 19.22 3.35 0.49
C GLU A 143 18.39 2.23 1.16
N VAL A 144 18.62 0.99 0.75
CA VAL A 144 18.06 -0.20 1.39
C VAL A 144 19.18 -0.95 2.09
N THR A 145 19.11 -1.00 3.42
CA THR A 145 20.03 -1.74 4.28
C THR A 145 19.29 -2.73 5.16
N GLU A 146 20.02 -3.70 5.73
CA GLU A 146 19.57 -4.67 6.75
C GLU A 146 18.25 -5.41 6.43
N ALA A 147 18.35 -6.70 6.12
CA ALA A 147 17.26 -7.63 5.79
C ALA A 147 16.42 -7.30 4.54
N GLY A 148 16.44 -6.06 4.04
CA GLY A 148 15.88 -5.67 2.74
C GLY A 148 14.47 -6.18 2.49
N PHE A 149 14.18 -6.49 1.23
CA PHE A 149 12.91 -7.00 0.72
C PHE A 149 13.05 -8.47 0.26
N PRO A 150 13.09 -9.45 1.18
CA PRO A 150 13.54 -10.81 0.89
C PRO A 150 12.60 -11.62 0.00
N LYS A 151 11.31 -11.23 -0.09
CA LYS A 151 10.30 -11.91 -0.93
C LYS A 151 9.81 -11.07 -2.11
N LEU A 152 10.33 -9.87 -2.29
CA LEU A 152 9.86 -8.97 -3.33
C LEU A 152 10.29 -9.51 -4.69
N LYS A 153 9.32 -9.72 -5.57
CA LYS A 153 9.51 -10.22 -6.94
C LYS A 153 9.36 -9.13 -7.98
N PHE A 154 8.56 -8.12 -7.69
CA PHE A 154 8.27 -7.02 -8.60
C PHE A 154 8.37 -5.67 -7.90
N LEU A 155 9.14 -4.77 -8.50
CA LEU A 155 9.28 -3.39 -8.09
C LEU A 155 8.96 -2.45 -9.25
N LEU A 156 8.07 -1.48 -9.02
CA LEU A 156 7.81 -0.37 -9.93
C LEU A 156 8.14 0.96 -9.25
N LEU A 157 8.97 1.75 -9.91
CA LEU A 157 9.31 3.13 -9.58
C LEU A 157 8.82 3.99 -10.76
N GLU A 158 7.78 4.78 -10.55
CA GLU A 158 7.19 5.62 -11.60
C GLU A 158 7.04 7.07 -11.14
N TYR A 159 7.59 8.02 -11.90
CA TYR A 159 7.45 9.46 -11.64
C TYR A 159 7.88 9.83 -10.21
N LEU A 160 9.13 9.50 -9.88
CA LEU A 160 9.77 9.79 -8.59
C LEU A 160 10.97 10.71 -8.79
N ASP A 161 11.23 11.59 -7.82
CA ASP A 161 12.44 12.40 -7.78
C ASP A 161 13.61 11.61 -7.14
N LEU A 162 13.87 10.42 -7.68
CA LEU A 162 14.92 9.51 -7.23
C LEU A 162 16.17 9.72 -8.06
N HIS A 163 17.29 10.00 -7.40
CA HIS A 163 18.59 10.26 -8.02
C HIS A 163 19.54 9.08 -7.80
N TYR A 164 19.61 8.58 -6.57
CA TYR A 164 20.52 7.50 -6.22
C TYR A 164 19.76 6.38 -5.51
N TRP A 165 19.81 5.20 -6.09
CA TRP A 165 19.31 3.98 -5.46
C TRP A 165 20.48 3.06 -5.13
N THR A 166 20.63 2.74 -3.85
CA THR A 166 21.68 1.86 -3.33
C THR A 166 21.08 0.76 -2.45
N SER A 167 21.72 -0.41 -2.47
CA SER A 167 21.42 -1.52 -1.57
C SER A 167 22.70 -2.25 -1.20
N THR A 168 22.69 -2.92 -0.05
CA THR A 168 23.71 -3.94 0.24
C THR A 168 23.35 -5.23 -0.49
N ASP A 169 24.35 -6.08 -0.70
CA ASP A 169 24.15 -7.46 -1.16
C ASP A 169 23.04 -8.13 -0.32
N ASP A 170 22.23 -8.97 -0.96
CA ASP A 170 21.11 -9.71 -0.37
C ASP A 170 19.84 -8.90 -0.01
N CYS A 171 19.75 -7.61 -0.35
CA CYS A 171 18.53 -6.85 -0.08
C CYS A 171 17.33 -7.28 -0.94
N PHE A 172 17.56 -7.88 -2.11
CA PHE A 172 16.53 -8.16 -3.11
C PHE A 172 16.63 -9.60 -3.68
N GLN A 173 16.83 -10.60 -2.83
CA GLN A 173 17.11 -12.00 -3.21
C GLN A 173 16.09 -12.67 -4.14
N CYS A 174 14.83 -12.26 -4.10
CA CYS A 174 13.75 -12.83 -4.91
C CYS A 174 13.29 -11.94 -6.06
N LEU A 175 14.00 -10.82 -6.32
CA LEU A 175 13.54 -9.82 -7.27
C LEU A 175 13.68 -10.34 -8.70
N GLU A 176 12.55 -10.44 -9.40
CA GLU A 176 12.48 -10.96 -10.77
C GLU A 176 12.40 -9.82 -11.79
N ARG A 177 11.77 -8.69 -11.41
CA ARG A 177 11.50 -7.57 -12.33
C ARG A 177 11.55 -6.22 -11.61
N VAL A 178 12.25 -5.30 -12.25
CA VAL A 178 12.26 -3.87 -11.90
C VAL A 178 11.76 -3.08 -13.09
N TYR A 179 10.78 -2.22 -12.86
CA TYR A 179 10.34 -1.21 -13.82
C TYR A 179 10.64 0.17 -13.27
N ILE A 180 11.42 0.93 -14.03
CA ILE A 180 11.69 2.34 -13.75
C ILE A 180 11.10 3.14 -14.91
N ARG A 181 10.23 4.10 -14.61
CA ARG A 181 9.54 4.90 -15.61
C ARG A 181 9.46 6.35 -15.15
N ASP A 182 9.76 7.29 -16.04
CA ASP A 182 9.63 8.73 -15.77
C ASP A 182 10.38 9.17 -14.48
N CYS A 183 11.50 8.52 -14.17
CA CYS A 183 12.42 8.90 -13.08
C CYS A 183 13.63 9.59 -13.71
N ASP A 184 13.42 10.77 -14.28
CA ASP A 184 14.37 11.43 -15.20
C ASP A 184 15.69 11.83 -14.52
N ASN A 185 15.69 11.95 -13.19
CA ASN A 185 16.86 12.32 -12.39
C ASN A 185 17.69 11.11 -11.92
N LEU A 186 17.30 9.87 -12.24
CA LEU A 186 17.98 8.68 -11.73
C LEU A 186 19.38 8.52 -12.34
N GLN A 187 20.41 8.63 -11.49
CA GLN A 187 21.82 8.54 -11.87
C GLN A 187 22.45 7.19 -11.51
N LYS A 188 21.96 6.51 -10.47
CA LYS A 188 22.52 5.23 -10.01
C LYS A 188 21.43 4.25 -9.58
N ILE A 189 21.59 2.99 -9.97
CA ILE A 189 20.86 1.82 -9.44
C ILE A 189 21.84 0.87 -8.73
N PRO A 190 21.36 -0.03 -7.86
CA PRO A 190 22.20 -1.03 -7.24
C PRO A 190 22.92 -1.94 -8.25
N GLU A 191 24.18 -2.26 -7.95
CA GLU A 191 25.06 -3.03 -8.83
C GLU A 191 24.52 -4.44 -9.09
N GLU A 192 23.83 -5.04 -8.10
CA GLU A 192 23.15 -6.34 -8.24
C GLU A 192 22.13 -6.38 -9.39
N PHE A 193 21.62 -5.24 -9.85
CA PHE A 193 20.73 -5.16 -11.01
C PHE A 193 21.45 -4.84 -12.32
N ALA A 194 22.65 -4.25 -12.25
CA ALA A 194 23.42 -3.84 -13.42
C ALA A 194 23.90 -5.04 -14.26
N ASP A 195 24.20 -6.17 -13.61
CA ASP A 195 24.65 -7.41 -14.29
C ASP A 195 23.52 -8.18 -15.00
N SER A 196 22.26 -7.80 -14.76
CA SER A 196 21.09 -8.38 -15.44
C SER A 196 20.72 -7.66 -16.75
N VAL A 197 21.40 -6.56 -17.09
CA VAL A 197 21.27 -5.88 -18.37
C VAL A 197 22.17 -6.58 -19.39
N THR A 198 21.71 -7.72 -19.91
CA THR A 198 22.22 -8.17 -21.21
C THR A 198 21.60 -7.25 -22.27
N LEU A 199 22.45 -6.40 -22.85
CA LEU A 199 22.19 -5.51 -23.99
C LEU A 199 21.46 -6.21 -25.14
#